data_AF-E9CQL7-F1
#
_entry.id   AF-E9CQL7-F1
#
_cell.length_a   1.000
_cell.length_b   1.000
_cell.length_c   1.000
_cell.angle_alpha   90.00
_cell.angle_beta   90.00
_cell.angle_gamma   90.00
#
_symmetry.space_group_name_H-M   'P 1'
#
loop_
_entity.id
_entity.type
_entity.pdbx_description
1 polymer ?
#
loop_
_entity_poly.entity_id
_entity_poly.type
_entity_poly.pdbx_seq_one_letter_code
_entity_poly.pdbx_strand_id
1 'polypeptide(L)'
;VRAVMELAYLCCARQSDVFALTRNQILEDGIYICQGKTGAKQIKAWSDRLRAAVALADSVPISTGIASAYVIHQQNGNKYMR
;
A
#
# COMPACT_ATOMS: atom_id res chain seq x y z
N VAL A 1 -9.18 -2.77 -6.92
CA VAL A 1 -8.28 -3.80 -7.53
C VAL A 1 -7.10 -3.17 -8.27
N ARG A 2 -7.30 -2.17 -9.14
CA ARG A 2 -6.23 -1.52 -9.93
C ARG A 2 -5.03 -1.02 -9.11
N ALA A 3 -5.26 -0.30 -8.00
CA ALA A 3 -4.18 0.21 -7.13
C ALA A 3 -3.27 -0.89 -6.57
N VAL A 4 -3.88 -2.01 -6.19
CA VAL A 4 -3.19 -3.16 -5.58
C VAL A 4 -2.23 -3.80 -6.58
N MET A 5 -2.71 -4.03 -7.81
CA MET A 5 -1.90 -4.61 -8.88
C MET A 5 -0.73 -3.70 -9.24
N GLU A 6 -0.98 -2.39 -9.30
CA GLU A 6 0.05 -1.40 -9.63
C GLU A 6 1.14 -1.34 -8.55
N LEU A 7 0.74 -1.27 -7.27
CA LEU A 7 1.68 -1.30 -6.15
C LEU A 7 2.47 -2.62 -6.08
N ALA A 8 1.81 -3.76 -6.30
CA ALA A 8 2.48 -5.07 -6.34
C ALA A 8 3.55 -5.11 -7.43
N TYR A 9 3.22 -4.60 -8.62
CA TYR A 9 4.14 -4.55 -9.76
C TYR A 9 5.34 -3.64 -9.47
N LEU A 10 5.09 -2.37 -9.08
CA LEU A 10 6.16 -1.40 -8.85
C LEU A 10 7.08 -1.80 -7.70
N CYS A 11 6.53 -2.37 -6.64
CA CYS A 11 7.28 -2.74 -5.46
C CYS A 11 7.86 -4.16 -5.50
N CYS A 12 7.60 -4.92 -6.57
CA CYS A 12 7.93 -6.35 -6.66
C CYS A 12 7.45 -7.12 -5.41
N ALA A 13 6.26 -6.79 -4.92
CA ALA A 13 5.72 -7.26 -3.65
C ALA A 13 4.56 -8.24 -3.89
N ARG A 14 4.38 -9.21 -3.00
CA ARG A 14 3.23 -10.12 -3.09
C ARG A 14 1.96 -9.37 -2.68
N GLN A 15 0.82 -9.85 -3.16
CA GLN A 15 -0.49 -9.28 -2.81
C GLN A 15 -0.69 -9.16 -1.28
N SER A 16 -0.26 -10.17 -0.52
CA SER A 16 -0.30 -10.16 0.94
C SER A 16 0.54 -9.04 1.56
N ASP A 17 1.72 -8.77 0.99
CA ASP A 17 2.63 -7.72 1.45
C ASP A 17 2.03 -6.33 1.16
N VAL A 18 1.40 -6.17 -0.02
CA VAL A 18 0.72 -4.92 -0.41
C VAL A 18 -0.50 -4.65 0.46
N PHE A 19 -1.29 -5.67 0.80
CA PHE A 19 -2.41 -5.51 1.73
C PHE A 19 -1.97 -5.20 3.16
N ALA A 20 -0.80 -5.69 3.57
CA ALA A 20 -0.22 -5.35 4.87
C ALA A 20 0.44 -3.96 4.90
N LEU A 21 0.50 -3.26 3.77
CA LEU A 21 1.15 -1.95 3.69
C LEU A 21 0.38 -0.92 4.53
N THR A 22 1.09 -0.31 5.48
CA THR A 22 0.56 0.71 6.39
C THR A 22 1.08 2.09 6.06
N ARG A 23 0.36 3.13 6.49
CA ARG A 23 0.74 4.53 6.27
C ARG A 23 2.08 4.89 6.92
N ASN A 24 2.44 4.25 8.03
CA ASN A 24 3.75 4.43 8.67
C ASN A 24 4.94 3.94 7.83
N GLN A 25 4.68 3.15 6.79
CA GLN A 25 5.71 2.67 5.87
C GLN A 25 5.86 3.58 4.64
N ILE A 26 5.03 4.62 4.52
CA ILE A 26 5.21 5.70 3.56
C ILE A 26 6.23 6.68 4.16
N LEU A 27 7.42 6.72 3.58
CA LEU A 27 8.53 7.55 4.00
C LEU A 27 8.72 8.72 3.01
N GLU A 28 9.52 9.69 3.40
CA GLU A 28 9.90 10.81 2.54
C GLU A 28 10.60 10.32 1.26
N ASP A 29 11.53 9.37 1.38
CA ASP A 29 12.32 8.85 0.27
C ASP A 29 11.56 7.82 -0.59
N GLY A 30 10.51 7.20 -0.05
CA GLY A 30 9.81 6.12 -0.75
C GLY A 30 8.90 5.29 0.13
N ILE A 31 8.56 4.09 -0.33
CA ILE A 31 7.72 3.14 0.42
C ILE A 31 8.59 2.02 0.97
N TYR A 32 8.60 1.88 2.30
CA TYR A 32 9.27 0.78 2.97
C TYR A 32 8.46 -0.51 2.89
N ILE A 33 9.05 -1.60 2.41
CA ILE A 33 8.41 -2.89 2.28
C ILE A 33 9.31 -3.98 2.88
N CYS A 34 8.75 -4.71 3.85
CA CYS A 34 9.25 -6.00 4.31
C CYS A 34 8.49 -7.11 3.60
N GLN A 35 9.17 -7.90 2.77
CA GLN A 35 8.53 -9.06 2.14
C GLN A 35 8.37 -10.19 3.17
N GLY A 36 7.14 -10.67 3.38
CA GLY A 36 6.87 -11.68 4.42
C GLY A 36 7.55 -13.03 4.19
N LYS A 37 7.67 -13.47 2.92
CA LYS A 37 8.23 -14.80 2.60
C LYS A 37 9.76 -14.86 2.63
N THR A 38 10.42 -13.79 2.18
CA THR A 38 11.88 -13.74 2.02
C THR A 38 12.55 -12.93 3.13
N GLY A 39 11.80 -12.13 3.88
CA GLY A 39 12.33 -11.21 4.88
C GLY A 39 13.07 -10.02 4.28
N ALA A 40 13.09 -9.86 2.96
CA ALA A 40 13.79 -8.79 2.28
C ALA A 40 13.18 -7.42 2.68
N LYS A 41 14.03 -6.52 3.16
CA LYS A 41 13.68 -5.16 3.55
C LYS A 41 14.20 -4.20 2.50
N GLN A 42 13.33 -3.39 1.94
CA GLN A 42 13.68 -2.43 0.89
C GLN A 42 12.87 -1.15 1.04
N ILE A 43 13.46 -0.03 0.62
CA ILE A 43 12.72 1.21 0.38
C ILE A 43 12.58 1.34 -1.12
N LYS A 44 11.34 1.32 -1.61
CA LYS A 44 11.05 1.60 -3.00
C LYS A 44 10.99 3.12 -3.19
N ALA A 45 12.04 3.69 -3.77
CA ALA A 45 12.14 5.12 -4.03
C ALA A 45 10.93 5.63 -4.83
N TRP A 46 10.52 6.87 -4.53
CA TRP A 46 9.41 7.48 -5.24
C TRP A 46 9.69 7.65 -6.73
N SER A 47 8.68 7.28 -7.52
CA SER A 47 8.54 7.65 -8.92
C SER A 47 7.15 8.25 -9.11
N ASP A 48 6.96 9.01 -10.18
CA ASP A 48 5.65 9.62 -10.46
C ASP A 48 4.55 8.55 -10.57
N ARG A 49 4.90 7.40 -11.15
CA ARG A 49 4.02 6.24 -11.25
C ARG A 49 3.68 5.64 -9.88
N LEU A 50 4.64 5.58 -8.95
CA LEU A 50 4.40 5.09 -7.59
C LEU A 50 3.52 6.05 -6.80
N ARG A 51 3.73 7.37 -6.93
CA ARG A 51 2.87 8.39 -6.32
C ARG A 51 1.45 8.29 -6.85
N ALA A 52 1.29 8.14 -8.16
CA ALA A 52 -0.03 7.96 -8.78
C ALA A 52 -0.75 6.69 -8.27
N ALA A 53 -0.01 5.59 -8.07
CA ALA A 53 -0.57 4.36 -7.52
C ALA A 53 -1.09 4.53 -6.08
N VAL A 54 -0.35 5.28 -5.25
CA VAL A 54 -0.78 5.61 -3.87
C VAL A 54 -1.97 6.56 -3.87
N ALA A 55 -1.96 7.62 -4.70
CA ALA A 55 -3.10 8.52 -4.83
C ALA A 55 -4.37 7.79 -5.29
N LEU A 56 -4.23 6.80 -6.18
CA LEU A 56 -5.34 5.95 -6.60
C LEU A 56 -5.85 5.07 -5.46
N ALA A 57 -4.98 4.61 -4.56
CA ALA A 57 -5.39 3.91 -3.35
C ALA A 57 -6.17 4.83 -2.39
N ASP A 58 -5.68 6.06 -2.18
CA ASP A 58 -6.32 7.05 -1.31
C ASP A 58 -7.67 7.57 -1.85
N SER A 59 -7.92 7.45 -3.16
CA SER A 59 -9.21 7.78 -3.77
C SER A 59 -10.35 6.82 -3.39
N VAL A 60 -10.03 5.68 -2.76
CA VAL A 60 -11.04 4.72 -2.33
C VAL A 60 -11.80 5.28 -1.13
N PRO A 61 -13.14 5.38 -1.19
CA PRO A 61 -13.91 5.97 -0.11
C PRO A 61 -13.80 5.17 1.19
N ILE A 62 -13.68 5.88 2.29
CA ILE A 62 -13.76 5.36 3.66
C ILE A 62 -14.99 5.95 4.35
N SER A 63 -15.63 5.18 5.22
CA SER A 63 -16.81 5.68 5.94
C SER A 63 -16.45 6.89 6.80
N THR A 64 -17.35 7.85 6.86
CA THR A 64 -17.17 9.11 7.60
C THR A 64 -16.85 8.85 9.07
N GLY A 65 -15.79 9.47 9.58
CA GLY A 65 -15.31 9.28 10.95
C GLY A 65 -14.36 8.10 11.15
N ILE A 66 -14.01 7.37 10.08
CA ILE A 66 -13.05 6.27 10.13
C ILE A 66 -11.76 6.68 9.42
N ALA A 67 -10.62 6.39 10.06
CA ALA A 67 -9.30 6.44 9.44
C ALA A 67 -8.73 5.02 9.36
N SER A 68 -8.07 4.68 8.24
CA SER A 68 -7.35 3.41 8.13
C SER A 68 -5.86 3.59 8.38
N ALA A 69 -5.25 2.63 9.06
CA ALA A 69 -3.80 2.50 9.13
C ALA A 69 -3.21 1.92 7.84
N TYR A 70 -4.03 1.27 7.00
CA TYR A 70 -3.60 0.61 5.77
C TYR A 70 -3.71 1.55 4.57
N VAL A 71 -2.76 1.43 3.63
CA VAL A 71 -2.83 2.14 2.34
C VAL A 71 -3.95 1.56 1.48
N ILE A 72 -4.11 0.24 1.53
CA ILE A 72 -5.19 -0.48 0.88
C ILE A 72 -6.17 -0.97 1.95
N HIS A 73 -7.34 -0.36 1.99
CA HIS A 73 -8.35 -0.63 3.02
C HIS A 73 -9.75 -0.80 2.43
N GLN A 74 -10.58 -1.55 3.14
CA GLN A 74 -12.01 -1.61 2.90
C GLN A 74 -12.69 -0.30 3.36
N GLN A 75 -13.96 -0.09 2.99
CA GLN A 75 -14.72 1.11 3.40
C GLN A 75 -14.83 1.26 4.93
N ASN A 76 -14.81 0.14 5.66
CA ASN A 76 -14.79 0.10 7.13
C ASN A 76 -13.41 0.42 7.75
N GLY A 77 -12.40 0.75 6.94
CA GLY A 77 -11.03 1.04 7.37
C GLY A 77 -10.17 -0.20 7.68
N ASN A 78 -10.73 -1.41 7.61
CA ASN A 78 -9.99 -2.64 7.87
C ASN A 78 -9.12 -3.07 6.67
N LYS A 79 -8.11 -3.88 6.98
CA LYS A 79 -7.26 -4.52 5.99
C LYS A 79 -8.08 -5.39 5.04
N TYR A 80 -7.77 -5.35 3.76
CA TYR A 80 -8.27 -6.38 2.84
C TYR A 80 -7.68 -7.75 3.20
N MET A 81 -8.57 -8.74 3.38
CA MET A 81 -8.22 -10.14 3.53
C MET A 81 -8.82 -10.88 2.34
N ARG A 82 -7.98 -11.55 1.53
CA ARG A 82 -8.42 -12.43 0.45
C ARG A 82 -7.54 -13.67 0.46
#